data_AF-A0A850KJ37-F1
#
_entry.id   AF-A0A850KJ37-F1
#
_cell.length_a   1.000
_cell.length_b   1.000
_cell.length_c   1.000
_cell.angle_alpha   90.00
_cell.angle_beta   90.00
_cell.angle_gamma   90.00
#
_symmetry.space_group_name_H-M   'P 1'
#
loop_
_entity.id
_entity.type
_entity.pdbx_description
1 polymer ?
#
loop_
_entity_poly.entity_id
_entity_poly.type
_entity_poly.pdbx_seq_one_letter_code
_entity_poly.pdbx_strand_id
1 'polypeptide(L)' 'GKAGEKANRDKLQISIGGVLIAGEGEAVEGYDETPVVTHMKGQEIDILVDVGIAKGQATVWTCDLTHGYITINADYRS' A
#
# COMPACT_ATOMS: atom_id res chain seq x y z
N GLY A 1 -2.10 -8.35 -10.43
CA GLY A 1 -1.94 -6.88 -10.37
C GLY A 1 -1.31 -6.37 -11.67
N LYS A 2 -0.64 -5.21 -11.65
CA LYS A 2 0.08 -4.65 -12.82
C LYS A 2 1.51 -5.19 -12.99
N ALA A 3 2.02 -5.95 -12.01
CA ALA A 3 3.38 -6.49 -12.00
C ALA A 3 3.65 -7.61 -13.02
N GLY A 4 2.63 -8.12 -13.73
CA GLY A 4 2.78 -9.26 -14.66
C GLY A 4 3.00 -10.62 -13.98
N GLU A 5 3.30 -10.64 -12.68
CA GLU A 5 3.53 -11.84 -11.90
C GLU A 5 2.23 -12.54 -11.46
N LYS A 6 2.39 -13.82 -11.09
CA LYS A 6 1.32 -14.57 -10.43
C LYS A 6 0.93 -13.81 -9.16
N ALA A 7 -0.38 -13.67 -8.95
CA ALA A 7 -1.00 -13.23 -7.70
C ALA A 7 -2.30 -14.00 -7.55
N ASN A 8 -2.58 -14.55 -6.37
CA ASN A 8 -3.89 -15.13 -6.11
C ASN A 8 -4.80 -14.02 -5.55
N ARG A 9 -5.68 -13.48 -6.40
CA ARG A 9 -6.58 -12.40 -6.02
C ARG A 9 -7.45 -12.78 -4.83
N ASP A 10 -8.03 -13.98 -4.86
CA ASP A 10 -8.97 -14.45 -3.84
C ASP A 10 -8.31 -14.73 -2.48
N LYS A 11 -6.97 -14.66 -2.41
CA LYS A 11 -6.19 -14.81 -1.18
C LYS A 11 -5.40 -13.56 -0.82
N LEU A 12 -5.58 -12.48 -1.58
CA LEU A 12 -4.82 -11.26 -1.39
C LEU A 12 -5.26 -10.57 -0.11
N GLN A 13 -4.27 -10.14 0.68
CA GLN A 13 -4.49 -9.39 1.91
C GLN A 13 -3.63 -8.13 1.89
N ILE A 14 -4.21 -7.02 2.33
CA ILE A 14 -3.52 -5.74 2.48
C ILE A 14 -3.79 -5.19 3.88
N SER A 15 -2.73 -4.82 4.58
CA SER A 15 -2.79 -4.12 5.85
C SER A 15 -2.02 -2.82 5.81
N ILE A 16 -2.56 -1.79 6.45
CA ILE A 16 -1.90 -0.49 6.64
C ILE A 16 -1.81 -0.22 8.14
N GLY A 17 -0.61 0.07 8.63
CA GLY A 17 -0.40 0.31 10.07
C GLY A 17 -0.87 -0.84 10.97
N GLY A 18 -0.80 -2.08 10.46
CA GLY A 18 -1.28 -3.27 11.16
C GLY A 18 -2.78 -3.55 11.07
N VAL A 19 -3.57 -2.67 10.45
CA VAL A 19 -5.02 -2.85 10.26
C VAL A 19 -5.28 -3.52 8.92
N LEU A 20 -5.98 -4.66 8.92
CA LEU A 20 -6.38 -5.35 7.70
C LEU A 20 -7.51 -4.57 7.00
N ILE A 21 -7.24 -4.05 5.81
CA ILE A 21 -8.20 -3.23 5.03
C ILE A 21 -8.77 -3.98 3.83
N ALA A 22 -8.04 -4.98 3.34
CA ALA A 22 -8.50 -5.88 2.29
C ALA A 22 -8.10 -7.31 2.62
N GLY A 23 -9.02 -8.24 2.44
CA GLY A 23 -8.83 -9.67 2.67
C GLY A 23 -9.66 -10.49 1.70
N GLU A 24 -9.16 -11.68 1.36
CA GLU A 24 -9.81 -12.58 0.40
C GLU A 24 -10.06 -11.93 -0.97
N GLY A 25 -9.25 -10.94 -1.34
CA GLY A 25 -9.38 -10.20 -2.60
C GLY A 25 -10.37 -9.04 -2.60
N GLU A 26 -11.05 -8.79 -1.48
CA GLU A 26 -12.06 -7.75 -1.33
C GLU A 26 -11.73 -6.80 -0.17
N ALA A 27 -12.38 -5.63 -0.13
CA ALA A 27 -12.28 -4.74 1.02
C ALA A 27 -12.93 -5.39 2.24
N VAL A 28 -12.31 -5.29 3.41
CA VAL A 28 -12.91 -5.81 4.65
C VAL A 28 -14.14 -4.96 4.99
N GLU A 29 -15.31 -5.57 5.10
CA GLU A 29 -16.53 -4.84 5.44
C GLU A 29 -16.49 -4.38 6.91
N GLY A 30 -16.83 -3.10 7.15
CA GLY A 30 -17.01 -2.57 8.51
C GLY A 30 -15.73 -2.42 9.34
N TYR A 31 -14.53 -2.42 8.72
CA TYR A 31 -13.30 -2.12 9.44
C TYR A 31 -13.29 -0.66 9.94
N ASP A 32 -12.65 -0.43 11.09
CA ASP A 32 -12.47 0.93 11.61
C ASP A 32 -11.32 1.62 10.87
N GLU A 33 -11.65 2.68 10.13
CA GLU A 33 -10.66 3.49 9.41
C GLU A 33 -9.85 4.41 10.32
N THR A 34 -10.34 4.71 11.53
CA THR A 34 -9.71 5.64 12.48
C THR A 34 -8.23 5.31 12.74
N PRO A 35 -7.83 4.07 13.05
CA PRO A 35 -6.42 3.71 13.22
C PRO A 35 -5.62 3.84 11.91
N VAL A 36 -6.20 3.51 10.76
CA VAL A 36 -5.53 3.66 9.44
C VAL A 36 -5.25 5.13 9.16
N VAL A 37 -6.26 6.00 9.31
CA VAL A 37 -6.12 7.45 9.12
C VAL A 37 -5.10 8.04 10.08
N THR A 38 -5.07 7.55 11.32
CA THR A 38 -4.09 8.01 12.32
C THR A 38 -2.68 7.61 11.92
N HIS A 39 -2.48 6.36 11.47
CA HIS A 39 -1.19 5.88 10.96
C HIS A 39 -0.73 6.65 9.72
N MET A 40 -1.64 6.87 8.77
CA MET A 40 -1.39 7.60 7.52
C MET A 40 -1.00 9.08 7.72
N LYS A 41 -1.25 9.66 8.90
CA LYS A 41 -0.78 11.01 9.28
C LYS A 41 0.65 11.02 9.82
N GLY A 42 1.23 9.84 10.09
CA GLY A 42 2.62 9.69 10.52
C GLY A 42 3.61 9.95 9.38
N GLN A 43 4.90 9.89 9.70
CA GLN A 43 5.98 10.02 8.72
C GLN A 43 6.41 8.69 8.10
N GLU A 44 6.22 7.58 8.83
CA GLU A 44 6.55 6.24 8.36
C GLU A 44 5.27 5.43 8.18
N ILE A 45 5.01 5.03 6.93
CA ILE A 45 3.78 4.33 6.56
C ILE A 45 4.09 2.88 6.21
N ASP A 46 3.81 1.99 7.16
CA ASP A 46 3.85 0.55 6.91
C ASP A 46 2.66 0.08 6.08
N ILE A 47 2.96 -0.56 4.94
CA ILE A 47 2.00 -1.27 4.10
C ILE A 47 2.47 -2.72 3.95
N LEU A 48 1.67 -3.66 4.43
CA LEU A 48 1.91 -5.09 4.26
C LEU A 48 0.97 -5.65 3.19
N VAL A 49 1.53 -6.39 2.23
CA VAL A 49 0.75 -7.05 1.17
C VAL A 49 1.13 -8.53 1.14
N ASP A 50 0.15 -9.40 1.36
CA ASP A 50 0.25 -10.83 1.09
C ASP A 50 -0.46 -11.13 -0.24
N VAL A 51 0.27 -11.73 -1.19
CA VAL A 51 -0.24 -12.08 -2.53
C VAL A 51 -0.77 -13.52 -2.62
N GLY A 52 -0.72 -14.29 -1.52
CA GLY A 52 -1.41 -15.57 -1.36
C GLY A 52 -0.85 -16.74 -2.20
N ILE A 53 0.44 -16.74 -2.51
CA ILE A 53 1.08 -17.75 -3.39
C ILE A 53 2.07 -18.65 -2.66
N ALA A 54 3.10 -18.06 -2.05
CA ALA A 54 4.23 -18.77 -1.46
C ALA A 54 4.81 -17.95 -0.31
N LYS A 55 5.84 -18.47 0.36
CA LYS A 55 6.45 -17.87 1.55
C LYS A 55 7.57 -16.85 1.24
N GLY A 56 7.70 -16.41 -0.01
CA GLY A 56 8.69 -15.41 -0.39
C GLY A 56 8.34 -14.04 0.21
N GLN A 57 9.33 -13.32 0.70
CA GLN A 57 9.16 -12.00 1.30
C GLN A 57 10.21 -11.03 0.75
N ALA A 58 9.81 -9.77 0.57
CA ALA A 58 10.68 -8.67 0.20
C ALA A 58 10.16 -7.38 0.84
N THR A 59 11.06 -6.47 1.16
CA THR A 59 10.73 -5.14 1.69
C THR A 59 11.22 -4.09 0.71
N VAL A 60 10.35 -3.14 0.40
CA VAL A 60 10.66 -2.01 -0.49
C VAL A 60 10.35 -0.72 0.27
N TRP A 61 11.27 0.24 0.16
CA TRP A 61 11.08 1.58 0.71
C TRP A 61 10.70 2.54 -0.41
N THR A 62 9.71 3.38 -0.16
CA THR A 62 9.25 4.42 -1.09
C THR A 62 8.79 5.64 -0.30
N CYS A 63 8.55 6.75 -0.99
CA CYS A 63 7.93 7.94 -0.44
C CYS A 63 6.61 8.28 -1.15
N ASP A 64 5.85 9.19 -0.56
CA ASP A 64 4.65 9.75 -1.14
C ASP A 64 4.96 10.75 -2.27
N LEU A 65 3.98 10.96 -3.14
CA LEU A 65 4.07 11.92 -4.23
C LEU A 65 3.44 13.24 -3.80
N THR A 66 4.26 14.20 -3.40
CA THR A 66 3.80 15.52 -2.95
C THR A 66 3.74 16.54 -4.09
N HIS A 67 3.00 17.64 -3.90
CA HIS A 67 3.05 18.79 -4.80
C HIS A 67 4.47 19.35 -4.97
N GLY A 68 5.30 19.31 -3.93
CA GLY A 68 6.70 19.75 -4.00
C GLY A 68 7.51 18.94 -5.01
N TYR A 69 7.31 17.62 -5.08
CA TYR A 69 7.95 16.79 -6.10
C TYR A 69 7.55 17.21 -7.52
N ILE A 70 6.27 17.54 -7.74
CA ILE A 70 5.77 18.01 -9.04
C ILE A 70 6.41 19.33 -9.42
N THR A 71 6.40 20.32 -8.52
CA THR A 71 6.94 21.66 -8.77
C THR A 71 8.44 21.61 -9.11
N ILE A 72 9.23 20.82 -8.37
CA ILE A 72 10.68 20.70 -8.61
C ILE A 72 10.99 20.10 -9.99
N ASN A 73 10.19 19.13 -10.45
CA ASN A 73 10.47 18.39 -11.69
C ASN A 73 9.74 18.95 -12.92
N ALA A 74 8.72 19.79 -12.75
CA ALA A 74 8.01 20.44 -13.86
C ALA A 74 8.87 21.52 -14.55
N ASP A 75 9.76 22.18 -13.81
CA ASP A 75 10.60 23.26 -14.33
C ASP A 75 11.82 22.77 -15.15
N TYR A 76 12.09 21.46 -15.18
CA TYR A 76 13.26 20.89 -15.86
C TYR A 76 13.21 20.95 -17.40
N ARG A 77 12.08 21.36 -18.00
CA ARG A 77 11.91 21.47 -19.46
C ARG A 77 11.33 22.82 -19.92
N SER A 78 11.60 23.90 -19.18
CA SER A 78 11.39 25.27 -19.69
C SER A 78 12.63 25.79 -20.40
#